data_AF-A0A3R6QVB6-F1
#
_entry.id   AF-A0A3R6QVB6-F1
#
_cell.length_a   1.000
_cell.length_b   1.000
_cell.length_c   1.000
_cell.angle_alpha   90.00
_cell.angle_beta   90.00
_cell.angle_gamma   90.00
#
_symmetry.space_group_name_H-M   'P 1'
#
loop_
_entity.id
_entity.type
_entity.pdbx_description
1 polymer ?
#
loop_
_entity_poly.entity_id
_entity_poly.type
_entity_poly.pdbx_seq_one_letter_code
_entity_poly.pdbx_strand_id
1 'polypeptide(L)'
;MLEDGFAEFLDGLEDCEAMKKEYLLPKIIDKLLAEKKAQVTLLETADKWFGVTYKDDKAVVVEAIKALIEQGVYKKRLFDF
;
A
#
# COMPACT_ATOMS: atom_id res chain seq x y z
N MET A 1 19.58 5.81 0.01
CA MET A 1 19.38 4.36 0.19
C MET A 1 18.24 3.80 -0.65
N LEU A 2 17.00 4.26 -0.48
CA LEU A 2 15.87 3.83 -1.31
C LEU A 2 15.75 4.64 -2.61
N GLU A 3 16.00 5.95 -2.52
CA GLU A 3 16.06 6.88 -3.64
C GLU A 3 17.21 6.54 -4.60
N ASP A 4 18.42 6.32 -4.07
CA ASP A 4 19.57 5.89 -4.88
C ASP A 4 19.31 4.55 -5.61
N GLY A 5 18.74 3.57 -4.91
CA GLY A 5 18.38 2.28 -5.52
C GLY A 5 17.27 2.39 -6.56
N PHE A 6 16.41 3.41 -6.45
CA PHE A 6 15.39 3.69 -7.46
C PHE A 6 16.02 4.35 -8.70
N ALA A 7 16.94 5.30 -8.52
CA ALA A 7 17.72 5.87 -9.63
C ALA A 7 18.51 4.78 -10.38
N GLU A 8 19.22 3.91 -9.67
CA GLU A 8 19.93 2.76 -10.27
C GLU A 8 18.98 1.80 -11.00
N PHE A 9 17.78 1.55 -10.45
CA PHE A 9 16.76 0.74 -11.10
C PHE A 9 16.31 1.35 -12.43
N LEU A 10 16.09 2.67 -12.46
CA LEU A 10 15.69 3.40 -13.67
C LEU A 10 16.79 3.41 -14.73
N ASP A 11 18.04 3.60 -14.33
CA ASP A 11 19.20 3.57 -15.23
C ASP A 11 19.42 2.18 -15.87
N GLY A 12 18.97 1.11 -15.21
CA GLY A 12 19.03 -0.28 -15.69
C GLY A 12 17.80 -0.77 -16.48
N LEU A 13 16.92 0.14 -16.92
CA LEU A 13 15.77 -0.18 -17.76
C LEU A 13 16.15 -0.16 -19.25
N GLU A 14 16.37 -1.33 -19.85
CA GLU A 14 16.50 -1.46 -21.30
C GLU A 14 15.13 -1.50 -22.00
N ASP A 15 15.02 -0.82 -23.14
CA ASP A 15 13.76 -0.39 -23.80
C ASP A 15 12.73 -1.51 -24.03
N CYS A 16 13.15 -2.75 -24.25
CA CYS A 16 12.24 -3.84 -24.62
C CYS A 16 11.48 -4.45 -23.44
N GLU A 17 12.03 -4.38 -22.21
CA GLU A 17 11.43 -4.98 -21.01
C GLU A 17 11.08 -3.95 -19.91
N ALA A 18 11.48 -2.69 -20.09
CA ALA A 18 11.26 -1.61 -19.14
C ALA A 18 9.78 -1.49 -18.70
N MET A 19 8.84 -1.67 -19.63
CA MET A 19 7.39 -1.53 -19.40
C MET A 19 6.78 -2.59 -18.46
N LYS A 20 7.52 -3.67 -18.15
CA LYS A 20 7.07 -4.74 -17.24
C LYS A 20 7.87 -4.79 -15.94
N LYS A 21 8.93 -4.00 -15.79
CA LYS A 21 9.74 -4.01 -14.57
C LYS A 21 9.01 -3.24 -13.46
N GLU A 22 9.00 -3.83 -12.26
CA GLU A 22 8.39 -3.24 -11.07
C GLU A 22 9.43 -3.04 -9.97
N TYR A 23 9.47 -1.84 -9.39
CA TYR A 23 10.29 -1.53 -8.22
C TYR A 23 9.47 -1.75 -6.94
N LEU A 24 9.44 -3.01 -6.48
CA LEU A 24 8.59 -3.43 -5.36
C LEU A 24 9.23 -3.10 -4.01
N LEU A 25 8.60 -2.19 -3.26
CA LEU A 25 9.01 -1.81 -1.90
C LEU A 25 9.30 -3.00 -0.97
N PRO A 26 8.46 -4.06 -0.93
CA PRO A 26 8.73 -5.21 -0.06
C PRO A 26 10.08 -5.87 -0.35
N LYS A 27 10.44 -6.07 -1.63
CA LYS A 27 11.71 -6.70 -2.01
C LYS A 27 12.92 -5.87 -1.60
N ILE A 28 12.81 -4.54 -1.68
CA ILE A 28 13.90 -3.64 -1.30
C ILE A 28 14.06 -3.63 0.21
N ILE A 29 12.95 -3.52 0.95
CA ILE A 29 12.96 -3.57 2.41
C ILE A 29 13.55 -4.90 2.90
N ASP A 30 13.15 -6.02 2.31
CA ASP A 30 13.72 -7.36 2.62
C ASP A 30 15.23 -7.40 2.41
N LYS A 31 15.73 -6.85 1.29
CA LYS A 31 17.18 -6.74 1.03
C LYS A 31 17.88 -5.88 2.08
N LEU A 32 17.31 -4.72 2.43
CA LEU A 32 17.88 -3.82 3.43
C LEU A 32 17.90 -4.42 4.84
N LEU A 33 16.89 -5.22 5.18
CA LEU A 33 16.85 -6.01 6.41
C LEU A 33 17.95 -7.08 6.41
N ALA A 34 18.12 -7.83 5.31
CA ALA A 34 19.17 -8.85 5.18
C ALA A 34 20.59 -8.26 5.26
N GLU A 35 20.80 -7.08 4.67
CA GLU A 35 22.06 -6.34 4.75
C GLU A 35 22.26 -5.60 6.09
N LYS A 36 21.30 -5.69 7.02
CA LYS A 36 21.29 -4.97 8.32
C LYS A 36 21.41 -3.45 8.19
N LYS A 37 20.96 -2.88 7.06
CA LYS A 37 20.99 -1.44 6.79
C LYS A 37 19.66 -0.74 7.10
N ALA A 38 18.62 -1.49 7.42
CA ALA A 38 17.33 -0.95 7.86
C ALA A 38 16.78 -1.71 9.08
N GLN A 39 15.94 -1.05 9.85
CA GLN A 39 15.15 -1.64 10.92
C GLN A 39 13.67 -1.32 10.66
N VAL A 40 12.81 -2.32 10.78
CA VAL A 40 11.36 -2.17 10.61
C VAL A 40 10.69 -2.45 11.94
N THR A 41 9.83 -1.53 12.39
CA THR A 41 9.01 -1.68 13.58
C THR A 41 7.57 -1.93 13.16
N LEU A 42 6.99 -3.05 13.62
CA LEU A 42 5.59 -3.34 13.40
C LEU A 42 4.75 -2.52 14.40
N LEU A 43 3.88 -1.66 13.88
CA LEU A 43 2.91 -0.92 14.68
C LEU A 43 1.56 -1.63 14.58
N GLU A 44 1.07 -2.12 15.71
CA GLU A 44 -0.24 -2.78 15.79
C GLU A 44 -1.36 -1.74 15.80
N THR A 45 -2.46 -2.04 15.11
CA THR A 45 -3.70 -1.25 15.16
C THR A 45 -4.90 -2.16 15.40
N ALA A 46 -5.90 -1.65 16.12
CA ALA A 46 -7.19 -2.31 16.28
C ALA A 46 -8.08 -2.14 15.04
N ASP A 47 -7.71 -1.24 14.13
CA ASP A 47 -8.45 -1.01 12.90
C ASP A 47 -8.38 -2.22 11.96
N LYS A 48 -9.51 -2.50 11.31
CA LYS A 48 -9.61 -3.57 10.33
C LYS A 48 -9.48 -2.99 8.93
N TRP A 49 -8.52 -3.51 8.17
CA TRP A 49 -8.40 -3.20 6.76
C TRP A 49 -9.50 -3.92 5.97
N PHE A 50 -10.13 -3.19 5.05
CA PHE A 50 -11.08 -3.71 4.08
C PHE A 50 -10.83 -3.06 2.72
N GLY A 51 -10.93 -3.85 1.65
CA GLY A 51 -10.64 -3.42 0.29
C GLY A 51 -11.37 -4.31 -0.72
N VAL A 52 -11.44 -3.85 -1.97
CA VAL A 52 -12.07 -4.59 -3.06
C VAL A 52 -10.96 -5.19 -3.91
N THR A 53 -10.71 -6.49 -3.79
CA THR A 53 -9.78 -7.22 -4.66
C THR A 53 -10.53 -7.83 -5.84
N TYR A 54 -11.72 -8.35 -5.58
CA TYR A 54 -12.66 -8.86 -6.59
C TYR A 54 -13.97 -8.10 -6.55
N LYS A 55 -14.76 -8.18 -7.63
CA LYS A 55 -16.04 -7.46 -7.72
C LYS A 55 -17.00 -7.81 -6.58
N ASP A 56 -16.94 -9.05 -6.10
CA ASP A 56 -17.83 -9.56 -5.05
C ASP A 56 -17.53 -8.96 -3.67
N ASP A 57 -16.29 -8.50 -3.42
CA ASP A 57 -15.89 -7.84 -2.17
C ASP A 57 -16.59 -6.49 -1.97
N LYS A 58 -17.14 -5.91 -3.05
CA LYS A 58 -17.79 -4.60 -3.02
C LYS A 58 -18.91 -4.54 -1.99
N ALA A 59 -19.73 -5.60 -1.88
CA ALA A 59 -20.83 -5.62 -0.93
C ALA A 59 -20.32 -5.50 0.52
N VAL A 60 -19.28 -6.25 0.86
CA VAL A 60 -18.67 -6.24 2.20
C VAL A 60 -18.08 -4.87 2.53
N VAL A 61 -17.35 -4.26 1.59
CA VAL A 61 -16.73 -2.94 1.79
C VAL A 61 -17.79 -1.84 1.97
N VAL A 62 -18.88 -1.88 1.18
CA VAL A 62 -19.98 -0.92 1.32
C VAL A 62 -20.64 -1.02 2.69
N GLU A 63 -20.92 -2.24 3.17
CA GLU A 63 -21.52 -2.44 4.49
C GLU A 63 -20.57 -2.02 5.62
N ALA A 64 -19.25 -2.28 5.50
CA ALA A 64 -18.26 -1.81 6.47
C ALA A 64 -18.23 -0.27 6.58
N ILE A 65 -18.24 0.43 5.45
CA ILE A 65 -18.28 1.91 5.43
C ILE A 65 -19.59 2.43 6.01
N LYS A 66 -20.74 1.84 5.67
CA LYS A 66 -22.04 2.23 6.25
C LYS A 66 -22.03 2.08 7.77
N ALA A 67 -21.52 0.97 8.29
CA ALA A 67 -21.44 0.75 9.73
C ALA A 67 -20.59 1.82 10.42
N LEU A 68 -19.48 2.25 9.82
CA LEU A 68 -18.63 3.32 10.35
C LEU A 68 -19.34 4.69 10.34
N ILE A 69 -20.20 4.96 9.35
CA ILE A 69 -21.03 6.18 9.31
C ILE A 69 -22.12 6.12 10.38
N GLU A 70 -22.79 4.98 10.54
CA GLU A 70 -23.85 4.77 11.54
C GLU A 70 -23.31 4.86 12.98
N GLN A 71 -22.08 4.40 13.20
CA GLN A 71 -21.35 4.57 14.46
C GLN A 71 -20.87 6.00 14.71
N GLY A 72 -21.04 6.91 13.73
CA GLY A 72 -20.63 8.31 13.82
C GLY A 72 -19.12 8.53 13.67
N VAL A 73 -18.34 7.50 13.31
CA VAL A 73 -16.89 7.62 13.06
C VAL A 73 -16.62 8.55 11.88
N TYR A 74 -17.46 8.44 10.83
CA TYR A 74 -17.41 9.32 9.67
C TYR A 74 -18.75 10.00 9.43
N LYS A 75 -18.70 11.24 8.94
CA LYS A 75 -19.88 11.92 8.41
C LYS A 75 -20.36 11.22 7.14
N LYS A 76 -21.68 11.16 6.94
CA LYS A 76 -22.29 10.61 5.72
C LYS A 76 -21.75 11.27 4.43
N ARG A 77 -21.42 12.55 4.51
CA ARG A 77 -20.75 13.30 3.45
C ARG A 77 -19.44 13.84 4.02
N LEU A 78 -18.33 13.33 3.51
CA LEU A 78 -17.01 13.63 4.05
C LEU A 78 -16.47 14.99 3.56
N PHE A 79 -16.88 15.42 2.37
CA PHE A 79 -16.33 16.59 1.66
C PHE A 79 -17.38 17.66 1.34
N ASP A 80 -18.38 17.86 2.19
CA ASP A 80 -19.28 19.01 2.03
C ASP A 80 -18.51 20.29 2.34
N PHE A 81 -18.22 21.07 1.29
CA PHE A 81 -17.73 22.44 1.37
C PHE A 81 -18.91 23.41 1.45
#